data_AF-A0A529CDK5-F1
#
_entry.id   AF-A0A529CDK5-F1
#
_cell.length_a   1.000
_cell.length_b   1.000
_cell.length_c   1.000
_cell.angle_alpha   90.00
_cell.angle_beta   90.00
_cell.angle_gamma   90.00
#
_symmetry.space_group_name_H-M   'P 1'
#
loop_
_entity.id
_entity.type
_entity.pdbx_description
1 polymer ?
#
loop_
_entity_poly.entity_id
_entity_poly.type
_entity_poly.pdbx_seq_one_letter_code
_entity_poly.pdbx_strand_id
1 'polypeptide(L)'
;MHQSRDELAFAAAHSVNAVRKLHCYDRKGAFEHADRLGQALEVNMTKWFEPTGDSYFSHINRQSIEAVTREAKADQAALAVKAAGKKLEAVGIAERMVVDSGWLPEPVRISVRTADTERDDAGFNEDAPRPVAAE
;
A
#
# COMPACT_ATOMS: atom_id res chain seq x y z
N MET A 1 -7.70 31.04 -16.33
CA MET A 1 -8.47 29.87 -15.85
C MET A 1 -7.60 28.62 -15.65
N HIS A 2 -6.52 28.39 -16.41
CA HIS A 2 -5.65 27.21 -16.23
C HIS A 2 -4.65 27.34 -15.06
N GLN A 3 -4.03 28.52 -14.86
CA GLN A 3 -3.04 28.77 -13.79
C GLN A 3 -3.54 28.47 -12.37
N SER A 4 -4.78 28.84 -12.03
CA SER A 4 -5.32 28.63 -10.69
C SER A 4 -5.59 27.16 -10.37
N ARG A 5 -5.82 26.31 -11.39
CA ARG A 5 -6.04 24.87 -11.20
C ARG A 5 -4.73 24.12 -10.99
N ASP A 6 -3.67 24.53 -11.69
CA ASP A 6 -2.35 23.93 -11.56
C ASP A 6 -1.72 24.22 -10.19
N GLU A 7 -1.93 25.42 -9.64
CA GLU A 7 -1.48 25.78 -8.29
C GLU A 7 -2.19 24.97 -7.19
N LEU A 8 -3.51 24.77 -7.32
CA LEU A 8 -4.27 23.94 -6.39
C LEU A 8 -3.85 22.47 -6.45
N ALA A 9 -3.59 21.94 -7.65
CA ALA A 9 -3.09 20.58 -7.81
C ALA A 9 -1.72 20.39 -7.16
N PHE A 10 -0.82 21.36 -7.32
CA PHE A 10 0.50 21.35 -6.69
C PHE A 10 0.41 21.38 -5.16
N ALA A 11 -0.42 22.24 -4.58
CA ALA A 11 -0.62 22.31 -3.14
C ALA A 11 -1.23 21.01 -2.58
N ALA A 12 -2.23 20.44 -3.25
CA ALA A 12 -2.88 19.20 -2.83
C ALA A 12 -1.91 18.00 -2.85
N ALA A 13 -1.05 17.90 -3.87
CA ALA A 13 -0.08 16.81 -3.99
C ALA A 13 0.86 16.71 -2.78
N HIS A 14 1.29 17.84 -2.21
CA HIS A 14 2.17 17.87 -1.03
C HIS A 14 1.48 17.48 0.27
N SER A 15 0.14 17.48 0.32
CA SER A 15 -0.63 17.17 1.52
C SER A 15 -0.96 15.68 1.67
N VAL A 16 -0.72 14.88 0.64
CA VAL A 16 -1.02 13.44 0.65
C VAL A 16 0.02 12.69 1.47
N ASN A 17 -0.43 12.05 2.56
CA ASN A 17 0.40 11.14 3.35
C ASN A 17 -0.09 9.70 3.18
N ALA A 18 0.80 8.83 2.68
CA ALA A 18 0.57 7.40 2.49
C ALA A 18 1.39 6.52 3.46
N VAL A 19 2.17 7.11 4.37
CA VAL A 19 3.09 6.36 5.25
C VAL A 19 2.33 5.67 6.37
N ARG A 20 2.31 4.33 6.33
CA ARG A 20 1.73 3.49 7.38
C ARG A 20 2.70 3.37 8.57
N LYS A 21 2.30 3.90 9.73
CA LYS A 21 3.01 3.71 11.00
C LYS A 21 2.37 2.59 11.81
N LEU A 22 3.15 1.92 12.64
CA LEU A 22 2.70 0.80 13.49
C LEU A 22 1.47 1.16 14.35
N HIS A 23 1.42 2.37 14.90
CA HIS A 23 0.29 2.84 15.74
C HIS A 23 -0.91 3.37 14.95
N CYS A 24 -0.83 3.45 13.62
CA CYS A 24 -1.92 3.92 12.76
C CYS A 24 -2.73 2.78 12.15
N TYR A 25 -2.37 1.53 12.42
CA TYR A 25 -3.02 0.35 11.82
C TYR A 25 -4.49 0.20 12.23
N ASP A 26 -4.85 0.70 13.42
CA ASP A 26 -6.20 0.60 13.98
C ASP A 26 -7.20 1.60 13.34
N ARG A 27 -6.70 2.68 12.73
CA ARG A 27 -7.58 3.65 12.07
C ARG A 27 -8.08 3.09 10.73
N LYS A 28 -9.24 2.43 10.78
CA LYS A 28 -10.01 2.03 9.58
C LYS A 28 -10.14 3.23 8.63
N GLY A 29 -9.79 3.02 7.37
CA GLY A 29 -9.92 4.03 6.31
C GLY A 29 -8.78 5.06 6.20
N ALA A 30 -7.82 5.10 7.15
CA ALA A 30 -6.78 6.15 7.16
C ALA A 30 -5.79 6.11 5.99
N PHE A 31 -5.81 5.06 5.16
CA PHE A 31 -4.95 4.92 3.99
C PHE A 31 -5.74 4.63 2.70
N GLU A 32 -7.08 4.64 2.75
CA GLU A 32 -7.89 4.40 1.56
C GLU A 32 -7.70 5.46 0.49
N HIS A 33 -7.48 6.73 0.88
CA HIS A 33 -7.20 7.79 -0.08
C HIS A 33 -5.89 7.54 -0.84
N ALA A 34 -4.87 7.03 -0.15
CA ALA A 34 -3.59 6.68 -0.77
C ALA A 34 -3.74 5.49 -1.71
N ASP A 35 -4.49 4.47 -1.31
CA ASP A 35 -4.76 3.30 -2.16
C ASP A 35 -5.55 3.71 -3.42
N ARG A 36 -6.55 4.59 -3.30
CA ARG A 36 -7.31 5.14 -4.44
C ARG A 36 -6.42 5.95 -5.38
N LEU A 37 -5.53 6.79 -4.85
CA LEU A 37 -4.57 7.55 -5.65
C LEU A 37 -3.58 6.62 -6.37
N GLY A 38 -3.08 5.59 -5.68
CA GLY A 38 -2.19 4.59 -6.26
C GLY A 38 -2.84 3.82 -7.42
N GLN A 39 -4.12 3.47 -7.28
CA GLN A 39 -4.90 2.85 -8.36
C GLN A 39 -5.12 3.80 -9.53
N ALA A 40 -5.56 5.04 -9.26
CA ALA A 40 -5.85 6.04 -10.30
C ALA A 40 -4.62 6.43 -11.12
N LEU A 41 -3.43 6.38 -10.50
CA LEU A 41 -2.15 6.66 -11.14
C LEU A 41 -1.46 5.40 -11.69
N GLU A 42 -2.10 4.23 -11.60
CA GLU A 42 -1.57 2.93 -12.02
C GLU A 42 -0.15 2.67 -11.48
N VAL A 43 0.08 3.04 -10.21
CA VAL A 43 1.40 2.97 -9.59
C VAL A 43 1.84 1.53 -9.47
N ASN A 44 2.89 1.17 -10.20
CA ASN A 44 3.54 -0.11 -10.03
C ASN A 44 4.71 0.01 -9.03
N MET A 45 4.47 -0.41 -7.79
CA MET A 45 5.46 -0.40 -6.70
C MET A 45 6.63 -1.38 -6.92
N THR A 46 6.49 -2.41 -7.76
CA THR A 46 7.60 -3.34 -8.05
C THR A 46 8.74 -2.67 -8.81
N LYS A 47 8.49 -1.50 -9.42
CA LYS A 47 9.52 -0.70 -10.11
C LYS A 47 10.44 0.05 -9.13
N TRP A 48 9.99 0.27 -7.90
CA TRP A 48 10.65 1.14 -6.93
C TRP A 48 11.10 0.40 -5.67
N PHE A 49 10.62 -0.83 -5.48
CA PHE A 49 10.95 -1.65 -4.33
C PHE A 49 11.62 -2.95 -4.78
N GLU A 50 12.84 -3.17 -4.29
CA GLU A 50 13.59 -4.39 -4.51
C GLU A 50 13.69 -5.16 -3.17
N PRO A 51 13.07 -6.35 -3.06
CA PRO A 51 13.08 -7.15 -1.84
C PRO A 51 14.46 -7.83 -1.65
N THR A 52 15.44 -7.05 -1.17
CA THR A 52 16.80 -7.53 -0.88
C THR A 52 17.00 -7.84 0.60
N GLY A 53 18.11 -8.53 0.89
CA GLY A 53 18.51 -8.85 2.25
C GLY A 53 18.62 -7.62 3.14
N ASP A 54 19.27 -6.58 2.63
CA ASP A 54 19.47 -5.33 3.37
C ASP A 54 18.23 -4.44 3.39
N SER A 55 17.43 -4.40 2.32
CA SER A 55 16.26 -3.51 2.24
C SER A 55 15.09 -3.93 3.15
N TYR A 56 14.92 -5.24 3.39
CA TYR A 56 13.73 -5.73 4.11
C TYR A 56 14.01 -6.91 5.03
N PHE A 57 14.69 -7.96 4.55
CA PHE A 57 14.83 -9.20 5.33
C PHE A 57 15.72 -9.05 6.58
N SER A 58 16.66 -8.10 6.58
CA SER A 58 17.48 -7.73 7.72
C SER A 58 16.65 -7.15 8.89
N HIS A 59 15.56 -6.46 8.57
CA HIS A 59 14.73 -5.71 9.53
C HIS A 59 13.60 -6.54 10.15
N ILE A 60 13.25 -7.69 9.57
CA ILE A 60 12.18 -8.55 10.07
C ILE A 60 12.72 -9.74 10.88
N ASN A 61 11.82 -10.41 11.61
CA ASN A 61 12.15 -11.61 12.36
C ASN A 61 12.15 -12.85 11.44
N ARG A 62 12.74 -13.95 11.90
CA ARG A 62 12.90 -15.18 11.10
C ARG A 62 11.55 -15.79 10.66
N GLN A 63 10.53 -15.74 11.52
CA GLN A 63 9.19 -16.29 11.19
C GLN A 63 8.53 -15.48 10.06
N SER A 64 8.72 -14.16 10.07
CA SER A 64 8.26 -13.29 8.99
C SER A 64 9.01 -13.57 7.68
N ILE A 65 10.33 -13.84 7.72
CA ILE A 65 11.08 -14.25 6.50
C ILE A 65 10.49 -15.53 5.90
N GLU A 66 10.17 -16.53 6.74
CA GLU A 66 9.53 -17.78 6.29
C GLU A 66 8.16 -17.51 5.65
N ALA A 67 7.32 -16.71 6.31
CA ALA A 67 5.99 -16.36 5.81
C ALA A 67 6.05 -15.62 4.47
N VAL A 68 6.97 -14.66 4.32
CA VAL A 68 7.20 -13.93 3.07
C VAL A 68 7.65 -14.86 1.96
N THR A 69 8.57 -15.77 2.26
CA THR A 69 9.11 -16.72 1.27
C THR A 69 8.03 -17.70 0.80
N ARG A 70 7.15 -18.14 1.73
CA ARG A 70 5.97 -18.96 1.41
C ARG A 70 5.04 -18.23 0.45
N GLU A 71 4.75 -16.97 0.73
CA GLU A 71 3.86 -16.14 -0.09
C GLU A 71 4.45 -15.86 -1.49
N ALA A 72 5.76 -15.67 -1.59
CA ALA A 72 6.43 -15.30 -2.83
C ALA A 72 6.65 -16.45 -3.82
N LYS A 73 7.01 -17.66 -3.35
CA LYS A 73 7.45 -18.76 -4.25
C LYS A 73 6.99 -20.17 -3.84
N ALA A 74 6.00 -20.27 -2.93
CA ALA A 74 5.42 -21.50 -2.36
C ALA A 74 6.18 -22.16 -1.19
N ASP A 75 5.53 -23.12 -0.52
CA ASP A 75 5.96 -23.74 0.74
C ASP A 75 7.34 -24.41 0.70
N GLN A 76 7.77 -24.91 -0.46
CA GLN A 76 9.07 -25.57 -0.62
C GLN A 76 10.23 -24.59 -0.36
N ALA A 77 10.07 -23.33 -0.72
CA ALA A 77 11.07 -22.29 -0.47
C ALA A 77 11.10 -21.89 1.02
N ALA A 78 9.94 -21.91 1.69
CA ALA A 78 9.85 -21.66 3.13
C ALA A 78 10.57 -22.74 3.96
N LEU A 79 10.52 -24.01 3.53
CA LEU A 79 11.26 -25.11 4.16
C LEU A 79 12.78 -24.91 4.08
N ALA A 80 13.30 -24.35 2.98
CA ALA A 80 14.72 -24.02 2.84
C ALA A 80 15.15 -22.92 3.82
N VAL A 81 14.31 -21.90 4.01
CA VAL A 81 14.53 -20.84 5.01
C VAL A 81 14.46 -21.40 6.43
N LYS A 82 13.55 -22.34 6.69
CA LYS A 82 13.40 -23.00 8.00
C LYS A 82 14.58 -23.92 8.33
N ALA A 83 15.19 -24.54 7.32
CA ALA A 83 16.39 -25.36 7.46
C ALA A 83 17.68 -24.52 7.72
N ALA A 84 17.65 -23.22 7.46
CA ALA A 84 18.78 -22.34 7.74
C ALA A 84 19.01 -22.18 9.25
N GLY A 85 20.23 -22.46 9.70
CA GLY A 85 20.58 -22.39 11.12
C GLY A 85 20.67 -20.96 11.65
N LYS A 86 20.99 -20.00 10.78
CA LYS A 86 21.25 -18.59 11.16
C LYS A 86 20.34 -17.62 10.40
N LYS A 87 20.02 -16.48 11.01
CA LYS A 87 19.23 -15.40 10.38
C LYS A 87 19.88 -14.89 9.08
N LEU A 88 21.21 -14.72 9.07
CA LEU A 88 21.94 -14.29 7.87
C LEU A 88 21.79 -15.27 6.70
N GLU A 89 21.79 -16.58 6.98
CA GLU A 89 21.57 -17.60 5.95
C GLU A 89 20.12 -17.58 5.46
N ALA A 90 19.16 -17.43 6.37
CA ALA A 90 17.74 -17.28 6.03
C ALA A 90 17.48 -16.06 5.13
N VAL A 91 18.15 -14.94 5.41
CA VAL A 91 18.09 -13.72 4.59
C VAL A 91 18.60 -13.99 3.18
N GLY A 92 19.78 -14.61 3.04
CA GLY A 92 20.36 -14.89 1.72
C GLY A 92 19.57 -15.91 0.89
N ILE A 93 18.88 -16.86 1.54
CA ILE A 93 17.96 -17.80 0.85
C ILE A 93 16.70 -17.05 0.40
N ALA A 94 16.09 -16.26 1.28
CA ALA A 94 14.88 -15.51 0.96
C ALA A 94 15.11 -14.53 -0.19
N GLU A 95 16.20 -13.77 -0.16
CA GLU A 95 16.56 -12.83 -1.23
C GLU A 95 16.62 -13.50 -2.61
N ARG A 96 17.31 -14.64 -2.72
CA ARG A 96 17.39 -15.41 -3.99
C ARG A 96 16.05 -15.97 -4.44
N MET A 97 15.16 -16.28 -3.50
CA MET A 97 13.83 -16.78 -3.84
C MET A 97 12.93 -15.66 -4.34
N VAL A 98 13.05 -14.47 -3.75
CA VAL A 98 12.11 -13.35 -3.94
C VAL A 98 12.53 -12.36 -5.04
N VAL A 99 13.81 -12.31 -5.43
CA VAL A 99 14.34 -11.41 -6.48
C VAL A 99 13.54 -11.41 -7.79
N ASP A 100 13.06 -12.56 -8.26
CA ASP A 100 12.31 -12.69 -9.52
C ASP A 100 10.79 -12.86 -9.35
N SER A 101 10.28 -12.87 -8.11
CA SER A 101 8.86 -13.17 -7.87
C SER A 101 7.94 -11.96 -8.04
N GLY A 102 8.51 -10.75 -8.15
CA GLY A 102 7.73 -9.50 -8.16
C GLY A 102 6.96 -9.26 -6.86
N TRP A 103 7.36 -9.93 -5.77
CA TRP A 103 6.69 -9.83 -4.49
C TRP A 103 6.94 -8.47 -3.83
N LEU A 104 5.91 -7.97 -3.16
CA LEU A 104 5.93 -6.71 -2.42
C LEU A 104 5.49 -6.94 -0.96
N PRO A 105 6.07 -6.26 0.03
CA PRO A 105 5.58 -6.27 1.41
C PRO A 105 4.18 -5.67 1.53
N GLU A 106 3.36 -6.20 2.44
CA GLU A 106 2.01 -5.69 2.73
C GLU A 106 1.95 -4.16 2.91
N PRO A 107 2.84 -3.49 3.66
CA PRO A 107 2.77 -2.03 3.83
C PRO A 107 2.93 -1.20 2.55
N VAL A 108 3.57 -1.76 1.51
CA VAL A 108 3.78 -1.08 0.21
C VAL A 108 2.86 -1.62 -0.88
N ARG A 109 1.99 -2.59 -0.58
CA ARG A 109 0.94 -3.01 -1.52
C ARG A 109 -0.15 -1.95 -1.57
N ILE A 110 -0.58 -1.64 -2.79
CA ILE A 110 -1.78 -0.86 -3.04
C ILE A 110 -2.94 -1.84 -2.98
N SER A 111 -3.83 -1.68 -2.00
CA SER A 111 -5.01 -2.55 -1.89
C SER A 111 -5.82 -2.42 -3.18
N VAL A 112 -6.00 -3.51 -3.93
CA VAL A 112 -6.91 -3.50 -5.08
C VAL A 112 -8.34 -3.53 -4.54
N ARG A 113 -9.09 -2.45 -4.78
CA ARG A 113 -10.53 -2.47 -4.54
C ARG A 113 -11.12 -3.09 -5.80
N THR A 114 -11.60 -4.32 -5.73
CA THR A 114 -12.56 -4.81 -6.73
C THR A 114 -13.74 -3.85 -6.66
N ALA A 115 -13.86 -2.99 -7.67
CA ALA A 115 -14.92 -2.01 -7.75
C ALA A 115 -16.24 -2.73 -8.00
N ASP A 116 -16.89 -3.18 -6.93
CA ASP A 116 -18.34 -3.27 -6.99
C ASP A 116 -18.85 -1.83 -7.05
N THR A 117 -19.47 -1.54 -8.19
CA THR A 117 -19.98 -0.23 -8.56
C THR A 117 -21.26 0.00 -7.80
N GLU A 118 -21.19 0.78 -6.73
CA GLU A 118 -22.34 1.54 -6.26
C GLU A 118 -21.91 3.00 -6.23
N ARG A 119 -21.99 3.63 -7.40
CA ARG A 119 -22.18 5.08 -7.49
C ARG A 119 -23.54 5.36 -6.88
N ASP A 120 -23.57 5.61 -5.58
CA ASP A 120 -24.63 6.42 -5.01
C ASP A 120 -24.39 7.86 -5.47
N ASP A 121 -24.94 8.14 -6.64
CA ASP A 121 -25.19 9.47 -7.17
C ASP A 121 -26.26 10.12 -6.26
N ALA A 122 -25.85 10.49 -5.03
CA ALA A 122 -26.65 11.32 -4.16
C ALA A 122 -26.55 12.75 -4.70
N GLY A 123 -27.43 13.05 -5.66
CA GLY A 123 -27.60 14.35 -6.26
C GLY A 123 -27.62 15.46 -5.21
N PHE A 124 -26.83 16.49 -5.46
CA PHE A 124 -26.91 17.77 -4.78
C PHE A 124 -28.30 18.36 -5.08
N ASN A 125 -29.28 18.07 -4.23
CA ASN A 125 -30.63 18.61 -4.40
C ASN A 125 -30.60 20.09 -4.01
N GLU A 126 -30.58 20.96 -5.01
CA GLU A 126 -30.57 22.42 -4.86
C GLU A 126 -31.94 22.99 -4.45
N ASP A 127 -32.87 22.13 -4.02
CA ASP A 127 -34.21 22.48 -3.54
C ASP A 127 -34.32 22.19 -2.02
N ALA A 128 -33.50 22.89 -1.23
CA ALA A 128 -33.76 23.05 0.20
C ALA A 128 -34.37 24.44 0.39
N PRO A 129 -35.59 24.57 0.97
CA PRO A 129 -36.20 25.87 1.20
C PRO A 129 -35.31 26.67 2.16
N ARG A 130 -34.82 27.83 1.71
CA ARG A 130 -34.08 28.76 2.58
C ARG A 130 -34.97 29.15 3.75
N PRO A 131 -34.49 29.14 5.00
CA PRO A 131 -35.25 29.68 6.11
C PRO A 131 -35.47 31.18 5.88
N VAL A 132 -36.73 31.57 5.70
CA VAL A 132 -37.14 32.98 5.75
C VAL A 132 -36.90 33.45 7.18
N ALA A 133 -35.97 34.40 7.33
CA ALA A 133 -35.83 35.15 8.57
C ALA A 133 -37.14 35.90 8.81
N ALA A 134 -37.80 35.63 9.93
CA ALA A 134 -38.91 36.42 10.42
C ALA A 134 -38.37 37.80 10.85
N GLU A 135 -39.04 38.86 10.37
CA GLU A 135 -38.89 40.24 10.82
C GLU A 135 -39.18 40.42 12.32
#